data_AF-A0A523XT15-F1
#
_entry.id   AF-A0A523XT15-F1
#
_cell.length_a   1.000
_cell.length_b   1.000
_cell.length_c   1.000
_cell.angle_alpha   90.00
_cell.angle_beta   90.00
_cell.angle_gamma   90.00
#
_symmetry.space_group_name_H-M   'P 1'
#
loop_
_entity.id
_entity.type
_entity.pdbx_description
1 polymer ?
#
loop_
_entity_poly.entity_id
_entity_poly.type
_entity_poly.pdbx_seq_one_letter_code
_entity_poly.pdbx_strand_id
1 'polypeptide(L)'
;MAKIIESPVEHFKGTVELSDPLTFPQVIAFQDAVRETMNLINENGRENIALAKLHYAMLPGILPCIEKWQLKNLPKKLTIKNFPATPMTAAGLLVDWLRDEITSLVVEAETVPNE
;
A
#
# COMPACT_ATOMS: atom_id res chain seq x y z
N MET A 1 -4.94 -4.00 -17.62
CA MET A 1 -4.82 -2.55 -17.83
C MET A 1 -4.78 -1.91 -16.45
N ALA A 2 -3.89 -0.94 -16.20
CA ALA A 2 -3.77 -0.33 -14.89
C ALA A 2 -5.09 0.31 -14.39
N LYS A 3 -5.39 0.13 -13.10
CA LYS A 3 -6.52 0.77 -12.41
C LYS A 3 -6.09 2.15 -11.90
N ILE A 4 -6.81 3.20 -12.29
CA ILE A 4 -6.55 4.56 -11.80
C ILE A 4 -7.41 4.82 -10.57
N ILE A 5 -6.79 5.19 -9.46
CA ILE A 5 -7.46 5.52 -8.19
C ILE A 5 -7.10 6.94 -7.73
N GLU A 6 -8.03 7.63 -7.10
CA GLU A 6 -7.86 9.01 -6.60
C GLU A 6 -7.58 9.01 -5.09
N SER A 7 -6.53 9.72 -4.68
CA SER A 7 -6.13 9.79 -3.27
C SER A 7 -7.15 10.59 -2.44
N PRO A 8 -7.70 10.01 -1.37
CA PRO A 8 -8.57 10.73 -0.45
C PRO A 8 -7.78 11.67 0.46
N VAL A 9 -6.47 11.47 0.60
CA VAL A 9 -5.62 12.19 1.57
C VAL A 9 -5.30 13.59 1.07
N GLU A 10 -5.76 14.62 1.80
CA GLU A 10 -5.62 16.02 1.40
C GLU A 10 -4.16 16.47 1.18
N HIS A 11 -3.23 15.99 2.01
CA HIS A 11 -1.82 16.32 1.85
C HIS A 11 -1.20 15.72 0.57
N PHE A 12 -1.77 14.62 0.07
CA PHE A 12 -1.27 13.86 -1.08
C PHE A 12 -2.37 13.73 -2.15
N LYS A 13 -2.98 14.85 -2.57
CA LYS A 13 -3.99 14.86 -3.64
C LYS A 13 -3.42 14.42 -4.99
N GLY A 14 -4.22 13.73 -5.79
CA GLY A 14 -3.90 13.29 -7.14
C GLY A 14 -4.31 11.84 -7.38
N THR A 15 -3.69 11.19 -8.35
CA THR A 15 -4.01 9.80 -8.71
C THR A 15 -2.81 8.86 -8.61
N VAL A 16 -3.10 7.57 -8.48
CA VAL A 16 -2.15 6.46 -8.57
C VAL A 16 -2.64 5.50 -9.64
N GLU A 17 -1.72 4.98 -10.45
CA GLU A 17 -1.99 3.92 -11.41
C GLU A 17 -1.49 2.60 -10.80
N LEU A 18 -2.43 1.74 -10.40
CA LEU A 18 -2.18 0.40 -9.87
C LEU A 18 -2.11 -0.62 -10.98
N SER A 19 -1.18 -1.58 -10.87
CA SER A 19 -1.17 -2.75 -11.75
C SER A 19 -2.46 -3.55 -11.58
N ASP A 20 -3.12 -3.83 -12.69
CA ASP A 20 -4.32 -4.67 -12.74
C ASP A 20 -4.33 -5.43 -14.10
N PRO A 21 -4.25 -6.77 -14.12
CA PRO A 21 -4.11 -7.64 -12.95
C PRO A 21 -2.74 -7.49 -12.28
N LEU A 22 -2.66 -7.84 -10.99
CA LEU A 22 -1.39 -7.99 -10.28
C LEU A 22 -0.66 -9.26 -10.78
N THR A 23 0.65 -9.15 -10.94
CA THR A 23 1.53 -10.29 -11.26
C THR A 23 1.81 -11.12 -10.02
N PHE A 24 2.21 -12.39 -10.18
CA PHE A 24 2.60 -13.24 -9.04
C PHE A 24 3.66 -12.61 -8.13
N PRO A 25 4.75 -12.01 -8.65
CA PRO A 25 5.71 -11.31 -7.78
C PRO A 25 5.10 -10.17 -6.96
N GLN A 26 4.13 -9.44 -7.51
CA GLN A 26 3.43 -8.35 -6.81
C GLN A 26 2.51 -8.92 -5.70
N VAL A 27 1.75 -9.97 -6.00
CA VAL A 27 0.88 -10.64 -5.01
C VAL A 27 1.71 -11.22 -3.86
N ILE A 28 2.82 -11.90 -4.17
CA ILE A 28 3.72 -12.46 -3.15
C ILE A 28 4.29 -11.33 -2.28
N ALA A 29 4.78 -10.24 -2.89
CA ALA A 29 5.32 -9.11 -2.15
C ALA A 29 4.27 -8.48 -1.22
N PHE A 30 3.03 -8.37 -1.67
CA PHE A 30 1.92 -7.84 -0.87
C PHE A 30 1.58 -8.76 0.31
N GLN A 31 1.43 -10.07 0.07
CA GLN A 31 1.14 -11.05 1.12
C GLN A 31 2.27 -11.13 2.16
N ASP A 32 3.53 -11.06 1.72
CA ASP A 32 4.70 -11.03 2.61
C ASP A 32 4.68 -9.80 3.52
N ALA A 33 4.36 -8.62 2.97
CA ALA A 33 4.27 -7.38 3.73
C ALA A 33 3.11 -7.38 4.75
N VAL A 34 1.96 -7.96 4.38
CA VAL A 34 0.83 -8.16 5.29
C VAL A 34 1.21 -9.09 6.43
N ARG A 35 1.84 -10.23 6.11
CA ARG A 35 2.33 -11.20 7.11
C ARG A 35 3.33 -10.58 8.07
N GLU A 36 4.30 -9.81 7.55
CA GLU A 36 5.27 -9.12 8.39
C GLU A 36 4.61 -8.11 9.33
N THR A 37 3.63 -7.35 8.83
CA THR A 37 2.85 -6.40 9.63
C THR A 37 2.07 -7.12 10.74
N MET A 38 1.49 -8.29 10.45
CA MET A 38 0.80 -9.12 11.44
C MET A 38 1.75 -9.72 12.48
N ASN A 39 2.93 -10.19 12.06
CA ASN A 39 3.96 -10.69 12.99
C ASN A 39 4.37 -9.59 13.97
N LEU A 40 4.62 -8.39 13.47
CA LEU A 40 4.96 -7.22 14.27
C LEU A 40 3.87 -6.88 15.30
N ILE A 41 2.59 -6.99 14.93
CA ILE A 41 1.46 -6.80 15.86
C ILE A 41 1.42 -7.92 16.90
N ASN A 42 1.60 -9.18 16.49
CA ASN A 42 1.53 -10.33 17.39
C ASN A 42 2.68 -10.36 18.42
N GLU A 43 3.89 -9.98 18.01
CA GLU A 43 5.08 -9.98 18.87
C GLU A 43 5.05 -8.87 19.94
N ASN A 44 4.51 -7.70 19.59
CA ASN A 44 4.59 -6.51 20.45
C ASN A 44 3.25 -6.20 21.14
N GLY A 45 2.14 -6.69 20.58
CA GLY A 45 0.80 -6.22 20.88
C GLY A 45 0.46 -4.94 20.11
N ARG A 46 -0.78 -4.87 19.62
CA ARG A 46 -1.27 -3.76 18.76
C ARG A 46 -1.08 -2.37 19.36
N GLU A 47 -1.21 -2.24 20.67
CA GLU A 47 -1.12 -0.95 21.39
C GLU A 47 0.33 -0.51 21.63
N ASN A 48 1.30 -1.43 21.58
CA ASN A 48 2.69 -1.14 21.94
C ASN A 48 3.61 -0.95 20.73
N ILE A 49 3.09 -1.12 19.52
CA ILE A 49 3.89 -0.95 18.30
C ILE A 49 3.76 0.46 17.72
N ALA A 50 4.90 1.06 17.39
CA ALA A 50 4.94 2.33 16.71
C ALA A 50 4.29 2.24 15.32
N LEU A 51 3.32 3.12 15.05
CA LEU A 51 2.58 3.15 13.79
C LEU A 51 3.50 3.30 12.56
N ALA A 52 4.58 4.07 12.68
CA ALA A 52 5.58 4.22 11.63
C ALA A 52 6.25 2.88 11.26
N LYS A 53 6.43 1.95 12.22
CA LYS A 53 7.01 0.63 11.98
C LYS A 53 6.06 -0.25 11.17
N LEU A 54 4.76 -0.21 11.47
CA LEU A 54 3.73 -0.93 10.71
C LEU A 54 3.66 -0.42 9.27
N HIS A 55 3.58 0.89 9.07
CA HIS A 55 3.53 1.46 7.72
C HIS A 55 4.80 1.15 6.93
N TYR A 56 5.97 1.25 7.55
CA TYR A 56 7.23 0.91 6.90
C TYR A 56 7.29 -0.56 6.46
N ALA A 57 6.79 -1.49 7.29
CA ALA A 57 6.72 -2.92 6.95
C ALA A 57 5.76 -3.22 5.78
N MET A 58 4.77 -2.37 5.55
CA MET A 58 3.81 -2.52 4.45
C MET A 58 4.35 -2.04 3.09
N LEU A 59 5.24 -1.03 3.07
CA LEU A 59 5.75 -0.42 1.85
C LEU A 59 6.35 -1.39 0.81
N PRO A 60 7.11 -2.44 1.19
CA PRO A 60 7.63 -3.42 0.24
C PRO A 60 6.55 -4.14 -0.57
N GLY A 61 5.34 -4.29 -0.02
CA GLY A 61 4.20 -4.88 -0.72
C GLY A 61 3.43 -3.89 -1.58
N ILE A 62 3.37 -2.61 -1.17
CA ILE A 62 2.63 -1.57 -1.88
C ILE A 62 3.41 -1.08 -3.12
N LEU A 63 4.70 -0.72 -2.95
CA LEU A 63 5.45 -0.02 -3.99
C LEU A 63 5.55 -0.79 -5.33
N PRO A 64 5.72 -2.12 -5.36
CA PRO A 64 5.77 -2.87 -6.63
C PRO A 64 4.43 -2.92 -7.36
N CYS A 65 3.31 -2.72 -6.66
CA CYS A 65 1.97 -2.76 -7.24
C CYS A 65 1.58 -1.46 -7.95
N ILE A 66 2.41 -0.42 -7.87
CA ILE A 66 2.12 0.91 -8.41
C ILE A 66 3.00 1.18 -9.63
N GLU A 67 2.36 1.41 -10.77
CA GLU A 67 3.02 1.72 -12.04
C GLU A 67 3.39 3.20 -12.12
N LYS A 68 2.53 4.08 -11.60
CA LYS A 68 2.72 5.51 -11.69
C LYS A 68 2.13 6.28 -10.52
N TRP A 69 2.87 7.28 -10.09
CA TRP A 69 2.50 8.22 -9.03
C TRP A 69 2.21 9.59 -9.63
N GLN A 70 0.99 10.09 -9.44
CA GLN A 70 0.57 11.43 -9.83
C GLN A 70 0.02 12.20 -8.63
N LEU A 71 0.70 12.09 -7.49
CA LEU A 71 0.32 12.72 -6.23
C LEU A 71 1.16 13.98 -5.97
N LYS A 72 0.53 15.00 -5.39
CA LYS A 72 1.21 16.19 -4.88
C LYS A 72 2.07 15.83 -3.67
N ASN A 73 3.12 16.63 -3.42
CA ASN A 73 4.00 16.51 -2.25
C ASN A 73 4.74 15.17 -2.13
N LEU A 74 4.88 14.41 -3.22
CA LEU A 74 5.71 13.21 -3.30
C LEU A 74 6.92 13.40 -4.22
N PRO A 75 8.05 12.73 -3.94
CA PRO A 75 9.12 12.59 -4.90
C PRO A 75 8.63 11.96 -6.21
N LYS A 76 9.22 12.35 -7.34
CA LYS A 76 8.90 11.80 -8.67
C LYS A 76 9.08 10.27 -8.76
N LYS A 77 9.99 9.72 -7.96
CA LYS A 77 10.26 8.29 -7.86
C LYS A 77 10.29 7.89 -6.39
N LEU A 78 9.29 7.12 -5.98
CA LEU A 78 9.20 6.59 -4.63
C LEU A 78 9.97 5.29 -4.50
N THR A 79 10.57 5.13 -3.34
CA THR A 79 11.34 3.98 -2.86
C THR A 79 11.07 3.86 -1.37
N ILE A 80 11.37 2.71 -0.80
CA ILE A 80 11.25 2.50 0.66
C ILE A 80 12.01 3.58 1.45
N LYS A 81 13.17 4.04 0.94
CA LYS A 81 14.05 5.00 1.63
C LYS A 81 13.59 6.45 1.57
N ASN A 82 12.71 6.81 0.64
CA ASN A 82 12.26 8.20 0.43
C ASN A 82 10.75 8.36 0.48
N PHE A 83 10.00 7.33 0.90
CA PHE A 83 8.59 7.46 1.18
C PHE A 83 8.39 8.42 2.36
N PRO A 84 7.50 9.43 2.25
CA PRO A 84 7.35 10.42 3.31
C PRO A 84 6.81 9.78 4.58
N ALA A 85 7.45 10.09 5.71
CA ALA A 85 6.94 9.75 7.04
C ALA A 85 6.22 10.94 7.71
N THR A 86 6.26 12.13 7.10
CA THR A 86 5.67 13.36 7.65
C THR A 86 4.86 14.12 6.59
N PRO A 87 3.70 14.71 6.96
CA PRO A 87 3.02 14.59 8.26
C PRO A 87 2.58 13.15 8.56
N MET A 88 2.83 12.65 9.77
CA MET A 88 2.72 11.22 10.11
C MET A 88 1.32 10.66 9.86
N THR A 89 0.29 11.42 10.24
CA THR A 89 -1.11 11.04 10.00
C THR A 89 -1.42 10.91 8.52
N ALA A 90 -1.01 11.89 7.70
CA ALA A 90 -1.29 11.86 6.26
C ALA A 90 -0.53 10.72 5.58
N ALA A 91 0.73 10.47 5.95
CA ALA A 91 1.52 9.38 5.41
C ALA A 91 0.90 8.02 5.76
N GLY A 92 0.41 7.86 6.99
CA GLY A 92 -0.30 6.67 7.41
C GLY A 92 -1.59 6.42 6.64
N LEU A 93 -2.44 7.44 6.55
CA LEU A 93 -3.67 7.37 5.76
C LEU A 93 -3.42 7.00 4.30
N LEU A 94 -2.32 7.48 3.71
CA LEU A 94 -1.94 7.13 2.35
C LEU A 94 -1.57 5.66 2.23
N VAL A 95 -0.78 5.13 3.17
CA VAL A 95 -0.38 3.71 3.21
C VAL A 95 -1.60 2.80 3.44
N ASP A 96 -2.48 3.16 4.37
CA ASP A 96 -3.70 2.41 4.66
C ASP A 96 -4.63 2.36 3.44
N TRP A 97 -4.89 3.51 2.80
CA TRP A 97 -5.71 3.58 1.59
C TRP A 97 -5.14 2.71 0.47
N LEU A 98 -3.84 2.81 0.19
CA LEU A 98 -3.20 2.00 -0.85
C LEU A 98 -3.26 0.50 -0.55
N ARG A 99 -3.06 0.11 0.71
CA ARG A 99 -3.21 -1.28 1.16
C ARG A 99 -4.64 -1.78 0.87
N ASP A 100 -5.66 -0.99 1.20
CA ASP A 100 -7.05 -1.40 1.07
C ASP A 100 -7.47 -1.55 -0.41
N GLU A 101 -6.98 -0.67 -1.29
CA GLU A 101 -7.17 -0.78 -2.75
C GLU A 101 -6.50 -2.03 -3.34
N ILE A 102 -5.27 -2.33 -2.93
CA ILE A 102 -4.55 -3.54 -3.38
C ILE A 102 -5.23 -4.80 -2.81
N THR A 103 -5.69 -4.77 -1.56
CA THR A 103 -6.44 -5.89 -0.96
C THR A 103 -7.70 -6.18 -1.77
N SER A 104 -8.43 -5.14 -2.17
CA SER A 104 -9.64 -5.29 -2.98
C SER A 104 -9.34 -5.94 -4.32
N LEU A 105 -8.25 -5.55 -4.99
CA LEU A 105 -7.80 -6.19 -6.24
C LEU A 105 -7.46 -7.69 -6.07
N VAL A 106 -6.80 -8.04 -4.96
CA VAL A 106 -6.45 -9.44 -4.66
C VAL A 106 -7.71 -10.27 -4.43
N VAL A 107 -8.70 -9.75 -3.69
CA VAL A 107 -9.95 -10.45 -3.38
C VAL A 107 -10.86 -10.57 -4.62
N GLU A 108 -10.99 -9.51 -5.41
CA GLU A 108 -11.77 -9.52 -6.65
C GLU A 108 -11.25 -10.57 -7.64
N ALA A 109 -9.94 -10.77 -7.71
CA ALA A 109 -9.32 -11.80 -8.55
C ALA A 109 -9.63 -13.24 -8.08
N GLU A 110 -9.96 -13.45 -6.80
CA GLU A 110 -10.34 -14.75 -6.25
C GLU A 110 -11.83 -15.10 -6.49
N THR A 111 -12.67 -14.09 -6.68
CA THR A 111 -14.09 -14.27 -7.02
C THR A 111 -14.29 -14.55 -8.51
N VAL A 112 -13.94 -15.74 -8.98
CA VAL A 112 -14.41 -16.24 -10.28
C VAL A 112 -15.89 -16.63 -10.13
N PRO A 113 -16.84 -16.02 -10.86
CA PRO A 113 -18.21 -16.49 -10.86
C PRO A 113 -18.23 -17.92 -11.40
N ASN A 114 -18.77 -18.87 -10.63
CA ASN A 114 -19.09 -20.19 -11.18
C ASN A 114 -20.12 -20.00 -12.30
N GLU A 115 -19.76 -20.29 -13.54
CA GLU A 115 -20.71 -20.51 -14.65
C GLU A 115 -21.46 -21.84 -14.47
#